data_AF-A0AA42JCC1-F1
#
_entry.id   AF-A0AA42JCC1-F1
#
_cell.length_a   1.000
_cell.length_b   1.000
_cell.length_c   1.000
_cell.angle_alpha   90.00
_cell.angle_beta   90.00
_cell.angle_gamma   90.00
#
_symmetry.space_group_name_H-M   'P 1'
#
loop_
_entity.id
_entity.type
_entity.pdbx_description
1 polymer ?
#
loop_
_entity_poly.entity_id
_entity_poly.type
_entity_poly.pdbx_seq_one_letter_code
_entity_poly.pdbx_strand_id
1 'polypeptide(L)' 'GTEGPVELGKLEDVAEALAAACAGPAPAARFRRTLAGAMVTLSGGRLTIEPAPPRRHGRNAAPAPAGPVPNPTET' A
#
# COMPACT_ATOMS: atom_id res chain seq x y z
N GLY A 1 2.53 -8.82 14.04
CA GLY A 1 2.23 -9.08 12.63
C GLY A 1 2.17 -10.57 12.46
N THR A 2 1.09 -11.08 11.90
CA THR A 2 1.01 -12.46 11.44
C THR A 2 0.57 -12.36 9.99
N GLU A 3 1.57 -12.49 9.14
CA GLU A 3 1.43 -12.42 7.70
C GLU A 3 0.95 -13.78 7.21
N GLY A 4 -0.10 -13.79 6.39
CA GLY A 4 -0.47 -15.00 5.66
C GLY A 4 0.68 -15.47 4.76
N PRO A 5 0.63 -16.72 4.26
CA PRO A 5 1.64 -17.23 3.34
C PRO A 5 1.82 -16.26 2.16
N VAL A 6 3.05 -15.83 1.96
CA VAL A 6 3.41 -15.00 0.81
C VAL A 6 3.59 -15.88 -0.41
N GLU A 7 3.09 -15.45 -1.56
CA GLU A 7 3.38 -16.10 -2.83
C GLU A 7 4.86 -15.89 -3.17
N LEU A 8 5.54 -16.96 -3.62
CA LEU A 8 6.96 -16.92 -3.95
C LEU A 8 7.31 -15.81 -4.95
N GLY A 9 6.51 -15.64 -6.00
CA GLY A 9 6.73 -14.58 -7.00
C GLY A 9 6.73 -13.17 -6.41
N LYS A 10 5.89 -12.89 -5.40
CA LYS A 10 5.87 -11.58 -4.73
C LYS A 10 7.13 -11.33 -3.90
N LEU A 11 7.69 -12.39 -3.32
CA LEU A 11 8.96 -12.31 -2.61
C LEU A 11 10.10 -12.05 -3.59
N GLU A 12 10.13 -12.77 -4.71
CA GLU A 12 11.15 -12.64 -5.76
C GLU A 12 11.16 -11.22 -6.35
N ASP A 13 9.99 -10.69 -6.71
CA ASP A 13 9.84 -9.32 -7.22
C ASP A 13 10.40 -8.26 -6.24
N VAL A 14 10.12 -8.45 -4.94
CA VAL A 14 10.60 -7.54 -3.89
C VAL A 14 12.10 -7.68 -3.69
N ALA A 15 12.63 -8.91 -3.76
CA ALA A 15 14.06 -9.18 -3.63
C ALA A 15 14.86 -8.59 -4.79
N GLU A 16 14.39 -8.76 -6.03
CA GLU A 16 15.02 -8.19 -7.22
C GLU A 16 15.08 -6.66 -7.14
N ALA A 17 13.94 -6.04 -6.82
CA ALA A 17 13.85 -4.59 -6.71
C ALA A 17 14.72 -4.04 -5.56
N LEU A 18 14.84 -4.78 -4.45
CA LEU A 18 15.74 -4.41 -3.36
C LEU A 18 17.22 -4.54 -3.77
N ALA A 19 17.59 -5.61 -4.47
CA ALA A 19 18.95 -5.80 -4.97
C ALA A 19 19.37 -4.68 -5.93
N ALA A 20 18.48 -4.28 -6.84
CA ALA A 20 18.70 -3.15 -7.72
C ALA A 20 18.89 -1.82 -6.95
N ALA A 21 18.10 -1.60 -5.89
CA ALA A 21 18.25 -0.41 -5.04
C ALA A 21 19.58 -0.39 -4.26
N CYS A 22 20.10 -1.56 -3.87
CA CYS A 22 21.42 -1.70 -3.23
C CYS A 22 22.59 -1.50 -4.21
N ALA A 23 22.44 -1.92 -5.47
CA ALA A 23 23.49 -1.84 -6.49
C ALA A 23 23.64 -0.45 -7.15
N GLY A 24 22.69 0.45 -6.93
CA GLY A 24 22.72 1.81 -7.49
C GLY A 24 23.81 2.71 -6.90
N PRO A 25 24.19 3.79 -7.60
CA PRO A 25 25.18 4.76 -7.10
C PRO A 25 24.67 5.48 -5.84
N ALA A 26 25.60 5.80 -4.94
CA ALA A 26 25.28 6.42 -3.66
C ALA A 26 24.81 7.90 -3.81
N PRO A 27 23.89 8.36 -2.95
CA PRO A 27 23.23 7.60 -1.88
C PRO A 27 22.20 6.60 -2.45
N ALA A 28 22.23 5.37 -1.92
CA ALA A 28 21.38 4.26 -2.38
C ALA A 28 19.91 4.71 -2.54
N ALA A 29 19.31 4.36 -3.68
CA ALA A 29 17.98 4.81 -4.06
C ALA A 29 16.95 4.46 -2.98
N ARG A 30 16.04 5.40 -2.69
CA ARG A 30 14.99 5.19 -1.70
C ARG A 30 14.03 4.11 -2.19
N PHE A 31 14.06 2.94 -1.57
CA PHE A 31 13.16 1.83 -1.85
C PHE A 31 12.14 1.71 -0.73
N ARG A 32 10.87 1.51 -1.07
CA ARG A 32 9.79 1.30 -0.08
C ARG A 32 8.67 0.46 -0.69
N ARG A 33 8.47 -0.76 -0.17
CA ARG A 33 7.39 -1.67 -0.60
C ARG A 33 6.78 -2.40 0.58
N THR A 34 5.59 -2.97 0.38
CA THR A 34 4.90 -3.80 1.37
C THR A 34 4.97 -5.25 0.93
N LEU A 35 5.43 -6.14 1.82
CA LEU A 35 5.47 -7.58 1.64
C LEU A 35 4.68 -8.24 2.77
N ALA A 36 3.64 -8.99 2.42
CA ALA A 36 2.80 -9.80 3.30
C ALA A 36 2.22 -9.15 4.59
N GLY A 37 2.36 -7.83 4.77
CA GLY A 37 1.93 -7.15 6.00
C GLY A 37 3.03 -6.32 6.66
N ALA A 38 4.22 -6.26 6.06
CA ALA A 38 5.38 -5.52 6.52
C ALA A 38 5.82 -4.52 5.46
N MET A 39 6.16 -3.33 5.91
CA MET A 39 6.82 -2.30 5.11
C MET A 39 8.32 -2.56 5.11
N VAL A 40 8.89 -2.79 3.93
CA VAL A 40 10.32 -2.93 3.68
C VAL A 40 10.81 -1.62 3.07
N THR A 41 11.73 -0.93 3.75
CA THR A 41 12.29 0.35 3.30
C THR A 41 13.81 0.31 3.27
N LEU A 42 14.44 0.74 2.17
CA LEU A 42 15.87 1.03 2.09
C LEU A 42 16.02 2.54 1.94
N SER A 43 16.75 3.18 2.87
CA SER A 43 17.03 4.61 2.82
C SER A 43 18.39 4.89 3.42
N GLY A 44 19.24 5.64 2.70
CA GLY A 44 20.57 6.00 3.19
C GLY A 44 21.45 4.78 3.54
N GLY A 45 21.31 3.68 2.77
CA GLY A 45 22.03 2.43 3.02
C GLY A 45 21.50 1.60 4.20
N ARG A 46 20.41 2.03 4.86
CA ARG A 46 19.78 1.31 5.96
C ARG A 46 18.49 0.64 5.50
N LEU A 47 18.40 -0.67 5.72
CA LEU A 47 17.19 -1.46 5.55
C LEU A 47 16.38 -1.44 6.86
N THR A 48 15.10 -1.09 6.79
CA THR A 48 14.15 -1.12 7.91
C THR A 48 12.92 -1.93 7.52
N ILE A 49 12.49 -2.82 8.41
CA ILE A 49 11.28 -3.64 8.25
C ILE A 49 10.36 -3.34 9.43
N GLU A 50 9.16 -2.87 9.14
CA GLU A 50 8.16 -2.48 10.15
C GLU A 50 6.81 -3.05 9.76
N PRO A 51 5.86 -3.26 10.70
CA PRO A 51 4.49 -3.59 10.34
C PRO A 51 3.92 -2.57 9.34
N ALA A 52 3.28 -3.07 8.29
CA ALA A 52 2.65 -2.21 7.30
C ALA A 52 1.58 -1.34 7.98
N PRO A 53 1.50 -0.04 7.64
CA PRO A 53 0.47 0.83 8.19
C PRO A 53 -0.93 0.25 7.95
N PRO A 54 -1.89 0.51 8.86
CA PRO A 54 -3.27 0.10 8.67
C PRO A 54 -3.75 0.51 7.27
N ARG A 55 -4.28 -0.46 6.51
CA ARG A 55 -4.81 -0.19 5.17
C ARG A 55 -5.85 0.91 5.29
N ARG A 56 -5.57 2.08 4.70
CA ARG A 56 -6.57 3.13 4.55
C ARG A 56 -7.62 2.60 3.59
N HIS A 57 -8.66 1.96 4.11
CA HIS A 57 -9.90 1.75 3.37
C HIS A 57 -10.38 3.16 2.99
N GLY A 58 -10.28 3.48 1.70
CA GLY A 58 -10.73 4.76 1.19
C GLY A 58 -12.18 4.96 1.63
N ARG A 59 -12.48 6.17 2.11
CA ARG A 59 -13.85 6.70 2.16
C ARG A 59 -14.38 6.71 0.73
N ASN A 60 -14.91 5.58 0.27
CA ASN A 60 -15.82 5.56 -0.87
C ASN A 60 -17.09 4.82 -0.42
N ALA A 61 -17.72 5.38 0.61
CA ALA A 61 -19.05 5.01 1.02
C ALA A 61 -19.79 6.31 1.36
N ALA A 62 -20.34 6.93 0.33
CA ALA A 62 -21.71 7.43 0.36
C ALA A 62 -22.20 7.52 -1.10
N PRO A 63 -23.25 6.79 -1.51
CA PRO A 63 -24.00 7.18 -2.69
C PRO A 63 -24.56 8.58 -2.46
N ALA A 64 -24.56 9.43 -3.49
CA ALA A 64 -25.14 10.77 -3.44
C ALA A 64 -26.55 10.71 -2.82
N PRO A 65 -26.94 11.65 -1.93
CA PRO A 65 -28.30 11.68 -1.42
C PRO A 65 -29.25 11.88 -2.60
N ALA A 66 -30.18 10.94 -2.75
CA ALA A 66 -31.31 11.07 -3.66
C ALA A 66 -31.97 12.43 -3.42
N GLY A 67 -32.06 13.24 -4.47
CA GLY A 67 -32.76 14.52 -4.44
C GLY A 67 -34.21 14.35 -3.99
N PRO A 68 -34.88 15.44 -3.58
CA PRO A 68 -36.18 15.37 -2.92
C PRO A 68 -37.22 14.77 -3.86
N VAL A 69 -37.91 13.73 -3.41
CA VAL A 69 -39.18 13.28 -4.00
C VAL A 69 -40.18 14.44 -3.89
N PRO A 70 -40.75 14.96 -4.98
CA PRO A 70 -41.85 15.91 -4.88
C PRO A 70 -43.10 15.20 -4.37
N ASN A 71 -43.68 15.73 -3.30
CA ASN A 71 -44.97 15.30 -2.77
C ASN A 71 -46.12 15.71 -3.72
N PRO A 72 -47.25 14.98 -3.72
CA PRO A 72 -48.36 15.25 -4.60
C PRO A 72 -49.15 16.47 -4.08
N THR A 73 -49.43 17.44 -4.94
CA THR A 73 -50.49 18.42 -4.67
C THR A 73 -51.20 18.77 -5.97
N GLU A 74 -52.46 18.34 -6.01
CA GLU A 74 -53.63 18.96 -6.64
C GLU A 74 -53.40 20.04 -7.71
N THR A 75 -53.77 19.75 -8.96
CA THR A 75 -55.04 20.19 -9.59
C THR A 75 -55.21 19.45 -10.90
#